data_AF-A0A5E4CET4-F1
#
_entry.id   AF-A0A5E4CET4-F1
#
_cell.length_a   1.000
_cell.length_b   1.000
_cell.length_c   1.000
_cell.angle_alpha   90.00
_cell.angle_beta   90.00
_cell.angle_gamma   90.00
#
_symmetry.space_group_name_H-M   'P 1'
#
loop_
_entity.id
_entity.type
_entity.pdbx_description
1 polymer ?
#
loop_
_entity_poly.entity_id
_entity_poly.type
_entity_poly.pdbx_seq_one_letter_code
_entity_poly.pdbx_strand_id
1 'polypeptide(L)' 'MLILQGHCEGELWALALHPKKPLAVTGSDDRSVRLWSLADHALIARCNMEEAVRSVAFSPDGSQLALGMKDGSFIVLRVS' A
#
# COMPACT_ATOMS: atom_id res chain seq x y z
N MET A 1 -15.43 -9.93 -10.65
CA MET A 1 -15.00 -9.43 -9.33
C MET A 1 -13.66 -10.07 -9.01
N LEU A 2 -12.61 -9.28 -8.75
CA LEU A 2 -11.29 -9.77 -8.38
C LEU A 2 -11.09 -9.55 -6.88
N ILE A 3 -10.68 -10.59 -6.14
CA ILE A 3 -10.35 -10.49 -4.71
C ILE A 3 -8.88 -10.89 -4.55
N LEU A 4 -8.06 -9.97 -4.08
CA LEU A 4 -6.67 -10.24 -3.67
C LEU A 4 -6.66 -10.37 -2.15
N GLN A 5 -6.44 -11.58 -1.66
CA GLN A 5 -6.34 -11.85 -0.23
C GLN A 5 -4.88 -11.78 0.22
N GLY A 6 -4.64 -11.21 1.39
CA GLY A 6 -3.28 -11.22 1.95
C GLY A 6 -3.14 -10.60 3.34
N HIS A 7 -3.84 -9.50 3.62
CA HIS A 7 -3.91 -8.97 4.98
C HIS A 7 -4.85 -9.89 5.78
N CYS A 8 -4.27 -10.74 6.63
CA CYS A 8 -4.99 -11.77 7.38
C CYS A 8 -5.14 -11.43 8.88
N GLU A 9 -4.54 -10.33 9.33
CA GLU A 9 -4.53 -9.91 10.73
C GLU A 9 -4.91 -8.43 10.83
N GLY A 10 -6.12 -8.16 11.32
CA GLY A 10 -6.62 -6.79 11.49
C GLY A 10 -7.18 -6.17 10.22
N GLU A 11 -7.61 -4.91 10.32
CA GLU A 11 -8.38 -4.24 9.29
C GLU A 11 -7.48 -3.69 8.16
N LEU A 12 -8.07 -3.58 6.97
CA LEU A 12 -7.46 -2.90 5.83
C LEU A 12 -7.94 -1.45 5.84
N TRP A 13 -7.03 -0.53 6.12
CA TRP A 13 -7.35 0.89 6.26
C TRP A 13 -6.98 1.70 5.02
N ALA A 14 -6.00 1.24 4.27
CA ALA A 14 -5.40 2.02 3.20
C ALA A 14 -5.36 1.25 1.89
N LEU A 15 -5.80 1.90 0.80
CA LEU A 15 -5.77 1.38 -0.56
C LEU A 15 -5.55 2.54 -1.53
N ALA A 16 -4.57 2.42 -2.42
CA ALA A 16 -4.36 3.36 -3.52
C ALA A 16 -3.96 2.64 -4.81
N LEU A 17 -4.45 3.15 -5.93
CA LEU A 17 -4.04 2.72 -7.27
C LEU A 17 -2.94 3.63 -7.79
N HIS A 18 -1.94 3.06 -8.45
CA HIS A 18 -0.95 3.86 -9.16
C HIS A 18 -1.60 4.53 -10.38
N PRO A 19 -1.37 5.83 -10.64
CA PRO A 19 -2.13 6.58 -11.65
C PRO A 19 -1.88 6.13 -13.10
N LYS A 20 -0.74 5.47 -13.35
CA LYS A 20 -0.29 5.10 -14.72
C LYS A 20 0.07 3.62 -14.93
N LYS A 21 0.15 2.83 -13.85
CA LYS A 21 0.67 1.45 -13.88
C LYS A 21 -0.41 0.55 -13.26
N PRO A 22 -0.54 -0.73 -13.68
CA PRO A 22 -1.52 -1.65 -13.11
C PRO A 22 -1.04 -2.14 -11.73
N LEU A 23 -0.87 -1.22 -10.79
CA LEU A 23 -0.36 -1.46 -9.45
C LEU A 23 -1.34 -0.93 -8.41
N ALA A 24 -1.44 -1.64 -7.30
CA ALA A 24 -2.14 -1.18 -6.11
C ALA A 24 -1.22 -1.27 -4.89
N VAL A 25 -1.39 -0.35 -3.96
CA VAL A 25 -0.76 -0.40 -2.64
C VAL A 25 -1.84 -0.50 -1.58
N THR A 26 -1.61 -1.36 -0.60
CA THR A 26 -2.49 -1.54 0.56
C THR A 26 -1.72 -1.38 1.86
N GLY A 27 -2.42 -0.92 2.90
CA GLY A 27 -1.89 -0.78 4.27
C GLY A 27 -2.90 -1.25 5.31
N SER A 28 -2.40 -1.87 6.39
CA SER A 28 -3.23 -2.57 7.37
C SER A 28 -2.71 -2.44 8.82
N ASP A 29 -3.56 -2.84 9.76
CA ASP A 29 -3.22 -3.13 11.16
C ASP A 29 -2.15 -4.21 11.34
N ASP A 30 -1.96 -5.12 10.37
CA ASP A 30 -0.85 -6.10 10.39
C ASP A 30 0.54 -5.45 10.27
N ARG A 31 0.60 -4.11 10.29
CA ARG A 31 1.79 -3.27 10.14
C ARG A 31 2.53 -3.57 8.85
N SER A 32 1.82 -3.97 7.80
CA SER A 32 2.43 -4.16 6.48
C SER A 32 1.87 -3.20 5.44
N VAL A 33 2.76 -2.75 4.57
CA VAL A 33 2.42 -2.16 3.27
C VAL A 33 2.70 -3.20 2.21
N ARG A 34 1.74 -3.40 1.31
CA ARG A 34 1.84 -4.39 0.24
C ARG A 34 1.64 -3.75 -1.12
N LEU A 35 2.45 -4.16 -2.08
CA LEU A 35 2.37 -3.77 -3.47
C LEU A 35 1.85 -4.94 -4.30
N TRP A 36 0.83 -4.70 -5.10
CA TRP A 36 0.14 -5.71 -5.88
C TRP A 36 0.25 -5.43 -7.38
N SER A 37 0.49 -6.47 -8.17
CA SER A 37 0.25 -6.45 -9.63
C SER A 37 -1.23 -6.69 -9.87
N LEU A 38 -1.90 -5.72 -10.51
CA LEU A 38 -3.27 -5.89 -10.97
C LEU A 38 -3.34 -6.62 -12.31
N ALA A 39 -2.23 -6.63 -13.07
CA ALA A 39 -2.13 -7.39 -14.31
C ALA A 39 -1.98 -8.90 -14.04
N ASP A 40 -1.14 -9.25 -13.07
CA ASP A 40 -0.83 -10.65 -12.73
C ASP A 40 -1.64 -11.18 -11.55
N HIS A 41 -2.44 -10.31 -10.93
CA HIS A 41 -3.24 -10.62 -9.74
C HIS A 41 -2.41 -11.20 -8.59
N ALA A 42 -1.21 -10.65 -8.37
CA ALA A 42 -0.22 -11.22 -7.47
C ALA A 42 0.39 -10.16 -6.53
N LEU A 43 0.82 -10.60 -5.36
CA LEU A 43 1.63 -9.79 -4.44
C LEU A 43 3.04 -9.64 -5.02
N ILE A 44 3.48 -8.41 -5.28
CA ILE A 44 4.83 -8.11 -5.76
C ILE A 44 5.78 -7.96 -4.58
N ALA A 45 5.36 -7.20 -3.56
CA ALA A 45 6.22 -6.89 -2.43
C ALA A 45 5.41 -6.68 -1.15
N ARG A 46 6.03 -6.99 -0.01
CA ARG A 46 5.54 -6.69 1.33
C ARG A 46 6.66 -6.01 2.11
N CYS A 47 6.35 -4.89 2.74
CA CYS A 47 7.21 -4.19 3.67
C CYS A 47 6.55 -4.19 5.04
N ASN A 48 7.29 -4.54 6.09
CA ASN A 48 6.81 -4.40 7.46
C ASN A 48 7.22 -3.02 7.98
N MET A 49 6.27 -2.34 8.58
CA MET A 49 6.40 -1.03 9.19
C MET A 49 6.49 -1.19 10.72
N GLU A 50 7.05 -0.20 11.39
CA GLU A 50 7.07 -0.18 12.85
C GLU A 50 5.66 0.00 13.42
N GLU A 51 4.82 0.75 12.70
CA GLU A 51 3.45 1.12 13.08
C GLU A 51 2.40 0.75 12.04
N ALA A 52 1.13 0.69 12.49
CA ALA A 52 -0.01 0.36 11.64
C ALA A 52 -0.24 1.45 10.58
N VAL A 53 -0.52 1.03 9.35
CA VAL A 53 -0.64 1.95 8.21
C VAL A 53 -2.11 2.30 8.02
N ARG A 54 -2.40 3.60 8.07
CA ARG A 54 -3.77 4.12 8.07
C ARG A 54 -4.15 4.81 6.77
N SER A 55 -3.17 5.29 6.01
CA SER A 55 -3.42 5.94 4.73
C SER A 55 -2.25 5.73 3.77
N VAL A 56 -2.56 5.63 2.48
CA VAL A 56 -1.58 5.56 1.40
C VAL A 56 -2.04 6.41 0.23
N ALA A 57 -1.11 7.08 -0.45
CA ALA A 57 -1.42 7.88 -1.63
C ALA A 57 -0.24 7.94 -2.60
N PHE A 58 -0.52 7.74 -3.89
CA PHE A 58 0.44 8.04 -4.95
C PHE A 58 0.42 9.53 -5.29
N SER A 59 1.58 10.09 -5.64
CA SER A 59 1.63 11.37 -6.32
C SER A 59 0.93 11.30 -7.69
N PRO A 60 0.40 12.42 -8.23
CA PRO A 60 -0.30 12.42 -9.52
C PRO A 60 0.54 11.89 -10.69
N ASP A 61 1.84 12.10 -10.64
CA ASP A 61 2.78 11.60 -11.65
C ASP A 61 3.19 10.14 -11.43
N GLY A 62 2.88 9.56 -10.26
CA GLY A 62 3.22 8.20 -9.83
C GLY A 62 4.64 8.03 -9.29
N SER A 63 5.43 9.10 -9.19
CA SER A 63 6.85 9.00 -8.79
C SER A 63 7.07 8.91 -7.28
N GLN A 64 6.04 9.16 -6.48
CA GLN A 64 6.09 9.10 -5.03
C GLN A 64 4.91 8.34 -4.45
N LEU A 65 5.14 7.73 -3.29
CA LEU A 65 4.15 7.06 -2.47
C LEU A 65 4.27 7.58 -1.04
N ALA A 66 3.21 8.23 -0.55
CA ALA A 66 3.10 8.64 0.84
C ALA A 66 2.38 7.57 1.66
N LEU A 67 2.87 7.30 2.87
CA LEU A 67 2.31 6.36 3.83
C LEU A 67 2.11 7.08 5.17
N GLY A 68 0.88 7.11 5.69
CA GLY A 68 0.55 7.67 7.00
C GLY A 68 0.31 6.56 8.03
N MET A 69 0.94 6.69 9.19
CA MET A 69 0.92 5.70 10.27
C MET A 69 -0.02 6.12 11.42
N LYS A 70 -0.41 5.15 12.24
CA LYS A 70 -1.36 5.33 13.35
C LYS A 70 -0.87 6.30 14.43
N ASP A 71 0.44 6.38 14.64
CA ASP A 71 1.09 7.26 15.62
C ASP A 71 1.19 8.73 15.16
N GLY A 72 0.71 9.03 13.94
CA GLY A 72 0.77 10.36 13.35
C GLY A 72 2.05 10.62 12.54
N SER A 73 3.00 9.69 12.52
CA SER A 73 4.17 9.77 11.65
C SER A 73 3.80 9.42 10.19
N PHE A 74 4.65 9.84 9.25
CA PHE A 74 4.49 9.50 7.84
C PHE A 74 5.84 9.34 7.15
N ILE A 75 5.85 8.59 6.05
CA ILE A 75 7.02 8.45 5.18
C ILE A 75 6.60 8.70 3.73
N VAL A 76 7.52 9.26 2.93
CA VAL A 76 7.36 9.41 1.48
C VAL A 76 8.47 8.64 0.80
N LEU A 77 8.09 7.66 -0.01
CA LEU A 77 8.99 6.82 -0.79
C LEU A 77 9.04 7.30 -2.23
N ARG A 78 10.23 7.26 -2.84
CA ARG A 78 10.37 7.45 -4.28
C ARG A 78 10.09 6.12 -4.99
N VAL A 79 9.25 6.17 -6.00
CA VAL A 79 8.91 5.04 -6.87
C VAL A 79 9.64 5.25 -8.19
N SER A 80 10.75 4.54 -8.39
CA SER A 80 11.50 4.51 -9.66
C SER A 80 10.98 3.41 -10.57
#